data_AF-A0A536M1J7-F1
#
_entry.id   AF-A0A536M1J7-F1
#
_cell.length_a   1.000
_cell.length_b   1.000
_cell.length_c   1.000
_cell.angle_alpha   90.00
_cell.angle_beta   90.00
_cell.angle_gamma   90.00
#
_symmetry.space_group_name_H-M   'P 1'
#
loop_
_entity.id
_entity.type
_entity.pdbx_description
1 polymer ?
#
loop_
_entity_poly.entity_id
_entity_poly.type
_entity_poly.pdbx_seq_one_letter_code
_entity_poly.pdbx_strand_id
1 'polypeptide(L)' 'WESVAKAATHPHYLVCNADESEPGTFKDRVLMEGDPFALVEGMAIAAFATGCEKGFLYVRAEYPLARKRVE' A
#
# COMPACT_ATOMS: atom_id res chain seq x y z
N TRP A 1 11.53 6.09 5.31
CA TRP A 1 11.07 5.37 6.52
C TRP A 1 11.74 5.88 7.78
N GLU A 2 13.07 6.05 7.83
CA GLU A 2 13.78 6.56 9.03
C GLU A 2 13.21 7.87 9.60
N SER A 3 12.88 8.85 8.74
CA SER A 3 12.26 10.10 9.21
C SER A 3 10.91 9.88 9.90
N VAL A 4 10.10 8.93 9.43
CA VAL A 4 8.83 8.57 10.08
C VAL A 4 9.12 7.82 11.37
N ALA A 5 10.01 6.83 11.35
CA ALA A 5 10.38 6.04 12.52
C ALA A 5 10.95 6.89 13.68
N LYS A 6 11.65 7.99 13.39
CA LYS A 6 12.20 8.92 14.39
C LYS A 6 11.24 10.03 14.83
N ALA A 7 10.09 10.19 14.16
CA ALA A 7 9.14 11.22 14.54
C ALA A 7 8.55 10.89 15.92
N ALA A 8 8.56 11.87 16.82
CA ALA A 8 8.05 11.70 18.19
C ALA A 8 6.52 11.73 18.28
N THR A 9 5.85 12.23 17.23
CA THR A 9 4.42 12.48 17.22
C THR A 9 3.67 11.30 16.62
N HIS A 10 2.82 10.68 17.44
CA HIS A 10 1.96 9.57 17.05
C HIS A 10 0.49 10.03 16.95
N PRO A 11 -0.38 9.29 16.22
CA PRO A 11 -0.11 8.04 15.50
C PRO A 11 0.61 8.24 14.15
N HIS A 12 1.38 7.23 13.73
CA HIS A 12 1.87 7.12 12.36
C HIS A 12 0.92 6.28 11.51
N TYR A 13 0.79 6.65 10.24
CA TYR A 13 -0.04 5.95 9.27
C TYR A 13 0.80 5.54 8.07
N LEU A 14 0.55 4.32 7.58
CA LEU A 14 1.08 3.87 6.30
C LEU A 14 0.03 4.12 5.21
N VAL A 15 0.45 4.69 4.09
CA VAL A 15 -0.41 4.84 2.91
C VAL A 15 0.27 4.16 1.73
N CYS A 16 -0.39 3.16 1.16
CA CYS A 16 -0.03 2.58 -0.12
C CYS A 16 -0.87 3.23 -1.21
N ASN A 17 -0.19 3.86 -2.18
CA ASN A 17 -0.82 4.48 -3.32
C ASN A 17 -0.91 3.47 -4.48
N ALA A 18 -2.12 2.99 -4.77
CA ALA A 18 -2.44 2.16 -5.93
C ALA A 18 -3.39 2.90 -6.91
N ASP A 19 -3.21 4.21 -7.02
CA ASP A 19 -3.79 5.08 -8.06
C ASP A 19 -2.91 5.10 -9.31
N GLU A 20 -2.64 3.92 -9.89
CA GLU A 20 -1.79 3.78 -11.09
C GLU A 20 -2.46 4.46 -12.30
N SER A 21 -2.38 5.79 -12.34
CA SER A 21 -3.17 6.69 -13.19
C SER A 21 -2.45 7.13 -14.45
N GLU A 22 -1.14 6.88 -14.55
CA GLU A 22 -0.33 7.24 -15.72
C GLU A 22 -0.69 6.34 -16.93
N PRO A 23 -1.01 6.92 -18.11
CA PRO A 23 -1.28 6.14 -19.32
C PRO A 23 -0.19 5.12 -19.65
N GLY A 24 -0.59 3.88 -19.91
CA GLY A 24 0.34 2.79 -20.24
C GLY A 24 0.97 2.09 -19.03
N THR A 25 0.69 2.54 -17.80
CA THR A 25 1.11 1.83 -16.59
C THR A 25 0.07 0.79 -16.15
N PHE A 26 0.56 -0.36 -15.70
CA PHE A 26 -0.27 -1.49 -15.24
C PHE A 26 0.48 -2.44 -14.30
N LYS A 27 1.69 -2.07 -13.82
CA LYS A 27 2.53 -2.93 -12.98
C LYS A 27 1.90 -3.14 -11.60
N ASP A 28 1.24 -2.13 -11.05
CA ASP A 28 0.60 -2.21 -9.74
C ASP A 28 -0.67 -3.07 -9.84
N ARG A 29 -1.42 -2.92 -10.95
CA ARG A 29 -2.53 -3.83 -11.25
C ARG A 29 -2.07 -5.28 -11.32
N VAL A 30 -0.99 -5.56 -12.06
CA VAL A 30 -0.46 -6.93 -12.21
C VAL A 30 -0.03 -7.51 -10.86
N LEU A 31 0.61 -6.72 -10.00
CA LEU A 31 0.99 -7.15 -8.66
C LEU A 31 -0.24 -7.46 -7.80
N MET A 32 -1.19 -6.51 -7.69
CA MET A 32 -2.40 -6.70 -6.87
C MET A 32 -3.29 -7.84 -7.38
N GLU A 33 -3.35 -8.03 -8.70
CA GLU A 33 -4.11 -9.12 -9.27
C GLU A 33 -3.37 -10.45 -9.12
N GLY A 34 -2.07 -10.53 -9.46
CA GLY A 34 -1.31 -11.77 -9.48
C GLY A 34 -0.86 -12.28 -8.11
N ASP A 35 -0.41 -11.38 -7.24
CA ASP A 35 0.17 -11.69 -5.93
C ASP A 35 -0.19 -10.61 -4.88
N PRO A 36 -1.46 -10.54 -4.45
CA PRO A 36 -1.91 -9.53 -3.49
C PRO A 36 -1.23 -9.64 -2.12
N PHE A 37 -0.79 -10.84 -1.72
CA PHE A 37 -0.16 -11.03 -0.41
C PHE A 37 1.24 -10.42 -0.35
N ALA A 38 2.00 -10.39 -1.44
CA ALA A 38 3.26 -9.66 -1.48
C ALA A 38 3.08 -8.15 -1.20
N LEU A 39 1.98 -7.56 -1.67
CA LEU A 39 1.65 -6.17 -1.36
C LEU A 39 1.33 -5.99 0.14
N VAL A 40 0.50 -6.87 0.70
CA VAL A 40 0.12 -6.83 2.12
C VAL A 40 1.34 -7.06 3.03
N GLU A 41 2.21 -8.00 2.69
CA GLU A 41 3.47 -8.27 3.39
C GLU A 41 4.38 -7.05 3.36
N GLY A 42 4.57 -6.44 2.19
CA GLY A 42 5.37 -5.22 2.04
C GLY A 42 4.82 -4.06 2.88
N MET A 43 3.49 -3.91 2.93
CA MET A 43 2.83 -2.93 3.79
C MET A 43 3.04 -3.24 5.29
N ALA A 44 2.94 -4.51 5.70
CA ALA A 44 3.15 -4.91 7.08
C ALA A 44 4.61 -4.64 7.54
N ILE A 45 5.59 -4.97 6.70
CA ILE A 45 7.01 -4.68 6.96
C ILE A 45 7.25 -3.17 7.06
N ALA A 46 6.69 -2.39 6.12
CA ALA A 46 6.80 -0.95 6.13
C ALA A 46 6.19 -0.34 7.41
N ALA A 47 5.00 -0.81 7.80
CA ALA A 47 4.31 -0.37 9.00
C ALA A 47 5.13 -0.69 10.26
N PHE A 48 5.65 -1.92 10.37
CA PHE A 48 6.53 -2.33 11.47
C PHE A 48 7.78 -1.45 11.55
N ALA A 49 8.46 -1.23 10.42
CA ALA A 49 9.69 -0.44 10.35
C ALA A 49 9.49 1.06 10.67
N THR A 50 8.26 1.56 10.56
CA THR A 50 7.93 2.98 10.76
C THR A 50 7.07 3.25 12.00
N GLY A 51 6.70 2.21 12.75
CA GLY A 51 5.80 2.34 13.90
C GLY A 51 4.38 2.77 13.53
N CYS A 52 3.90 2.41 12.33
CA CYS A 52 2.53 2.69 11.92
C CYS A 52 1.57 1.62 12.47
N GLU A 53 0.55 2.04 13.21
CA GLU A 53 -0.47 1.14 13.76
C GLU A 53 -1.61 0.88 12.77
N LYS A 54 -1.77 1.75 11.76
CA LYS A 54 -2.82 1.66 10.76
C LYS A 54 -2.30 1.95 9.36
N GLY A 55 -2.66 1.09 8.43
CA GLY A 55 -2.37 1.23 7.00
C GLY A 55 -3.64 1.53 6.19
N PHE A 56 -3.47 2.25 5.09
CA PHE A 56 -4.49 2.49 4.08
C PHE A 56 -3.94 2.08 2.72
N LEU A 57 -4.68 1.27 1.98
CA LEU A 57 -4.42 0.97 0.58
C LEU A 57 -5.45 1.72 -0.26
N TYR A 58 -5.00 2.74 -0.99
CA TYR A 58 -5.85 3.50 -1.89
C TYR A 58 -5.81 2.86 -3.26
N VAL A 59 -6.84 2.10 -3.62
CA VAL A 59 -6.99 1.50 -4.96
C VAL A 59 -7.93 2.36 -5.79
N ARG A 60 -7.51 2.72 -7.00
CA ARG A 60 -8.35 3.45 -7.95
C ARG A 60 -9.62 2.67 -8.32
N ALA A 61 -10.69 3.40 -8.65
CA ALA A 61 -11.99 2.82 -8.96
C ALA A 61 -11.97 1.89 -10.19
N GLU A 62 -11.04 2.11 -11.12
CA GLU A 62 -10.91 1.38 -12.36
C GLU A 62 -10.31 -0.02 -12.22
N TYR A 63 -9.83 -0.38 -11.02
CA TYR A 63 -9.25 -1.70 -10.72
C TYR A 63 -10.15 -2.53 -9.78
N PRO A 64 -11.37 -2.93 -10.20
CA PRO A 64 -12.30 -3.66 -9.34
C PRO A 64 -11.80 -5.05 -8.96
N LEU A 65 -11.05 -5.73 -9.84
CA LEU A 65 -10.49 -7.05 -9.54
C LEU A 65 -9.35 -6.97 -8.52
N ALA A 66 -8.42 -6.03 -8.71
CA ALA A 66 -7.34 -5.77 -7.76
C ALA A 66 -7.91 -5.50 -6.37
N ARG A 67 -8.88 -4.58 -6.26
CA ARG A 67 -9.57 -4.27 -5.00
C ARG A 67 -10.16 -5.53 -4.35
N LYS A 68 -10.87 -6.37 -5.11
CA LYS A 68 -11.47 -7.61 -4.60
C LYS A 68 -10.42 -8.63 -4.10
N ARG A 69 -9.22 -8.64 -4.65
CA ARG A 69 -8.16 -9.59 -4.26
C ARG A 69 -7.38 -9.16 -3.01
N VAL A 70 -7.39 -7.87 -2.69
CA VAL A 70 -6.69 -7.30 -1.53
C VAL A 70 -7.60 -7.02 -0.32
N GLU A 71 -8.93 -7.13 -0.48
CA GLU A 71 -9.94 -7.14 0.60
C GLU A 71 -9.95 -8.49 1.35
#